data_AF-A0A2J8QVG8-F1
#
_entry.id   AF-A0A2J8QVG8-F1
#
_cell.length_a   1.000
_cell.length_b   1.000
_cell.length_c   1.000
_cell.angle_alpha   90.00
_cell.angle_beta   90.00
_cell.angle_gamma   90.00
#
_symmetry.space_group_name_H-M   'P 1'
#
loop_
_entity.id
_entity.type
_entity.pdbx_description
1 polymer ?
#
loop_
_entity_poly.entity_id
_entity_poly.type
_entity_poly.pdbx_seq_one_letter_code
_entity_poly.pdbx_strand_id
1 'polypeptide(L)'
;MRVGAEYQARIPEFDPGATKYTDKDNGGMLVWSPYHSIPDAKLDEYIAIAKEKHGYNVEQALGMLFWHKHNIEKSLADLPNFTPFPDEWTVEDKVLFEQAFSFHGKSFHRIQQMLPDKTIASLVKYYYSWKKTRSRTSLMDRQARKLAN
;
A
#
# COMPACT_ATOMS: atom_id res chain seq x y z
N MET A 1 1.45 -20.23 34.22
CA MET A 1 1.19 -20.89 32.92
C MET A 1 0.10 -21.93 33.13
N ARG A 2 -0.84 -22.08 32.19
CA ARG A 2 -1.89 -23.11 32.26
C ARG A 2 -1.44 -24.37 31.51
N VAL A 3 -1.84 -25.54 32.00
CA VAL A 3 -1.51 -26.85 31.41
C VAL A 3 -2.81 -27.64 31.19
N GLY A 4 -2.96 -28.23 30.01
CA GLY A 4 -4.13 -29.01 29.57
C GLY A 4 -4.32 -28.92 28.05
N ALA A 5 -5.01 -29.89 27.45
CA ALA A 5 -5.23 -29.97 26.00
C ALA A 5 -5.84 -28.68 25.37
N GLU A 6 -6.57 -27.90 26.16
CA GLU A 6 -7.15 -26.60 25.76
C GLU A 6 -6.12 -25.45 25.68
N TYR A 7 -4.89 -25.69 26.14
CA TYR A 7 -3.84 -24.68 26.29
C TYR A 7 -2.57 -25.01 25.54
N GLN A 8 -2.31 -26.29 25.23
CA GLN A 8 -1.16 -26.72 24.44
C GLN A 8 -1.53 -27.08 23.00
N ALA A 9 -0.64 -26.75 22.06
CA ALA A 9 -0.73 -27.22 20.70
C ALA A 9 -0.46 -28.74 20.64
N ARG A 10 -1.16 -29.44 19.74
CA ARG A 10 -0.83 -30.83 19.40
C ARG A 10 0.41 -30.84 18.53
N ILE A 11 1.46 -31.49 18.98
CA ILE A 11 2.71 -31.63 18.23
C ILE A 11 2.51 -32.75 17.21
N PRO A 12 2.59 -32.46 15.89
CA PRO A 12 2.53 -33.51 14.88
C PRO A 12 3.72 -34.46 15.00
N GLU A 13 3.51 -35.74 14.69
CA GLU A 13 4.60 -36.70 14.62
C GLU A 13 5.55 -36.37 13.47
N PHE A 14 6.84 -36.69 13.64
CA PHE A 14 7.85 -36.43 12.62
C PHE A 14 7.76 -37.50 11.52
N ASP A 15 7.38 -37.07 10.31
CA ASP A 15 7.42 -37.89 9.11
C ASP A 15 8.58 -37.44 8.21
N PRO A 16 9.64 -38.27 8.02
CA PRO A 16 10.78 -37.95 7.16
C PRO A 16 10.43 -37.83 5.67
N GLY A 17 9.30 -38.41 5.24
CA GLY A 17 8.83 -38.42 3.85
C GLY A 17 7.74 -37.38 3.56
N ALA A 18 7.20 -36.72 4.59
CA ALA A 18 6.23 -35.65 4.40
C ALA A 18 6.91 -34.43 3.78
N THR A 19 6.54 -34.10 2.55
CA THR A 19 6.82 -32.79 1.98
C THR A 19 6.12 -31.75 2.86
N LYS A 20 6.88 -30.93 3.60
CA LYS A 20 6.39 -29.96 4.59
C LYS A 20 5.34 -28.97 4.07
N TYR A 21 5.14 -28.92 2.76
CA TYR A 21 4.22 -28.06 2.05
C TYR A 21 3.62 -28.87 0.91
N THR A 22 2.39 -29.32 1.08
CA THR A 22 1.55 -29.69 -0.06
C THR A 22 1.29 -28.40 -0.84
N ASP A 23 1.66 -28.34 -2.12
CA ASP A 23 1.44 -27.15 -2.99
C ASP A 23 -0.02 -26.65 -2.95
N LYS A 24 -0.96 -27.52 -2.57
CA LYS A 24 -2.38 -27.21 -2.38
C LYS A 24 -2.69 -26.28 -1.20
N ASP A 25 -1.80 -26.12 -0.22
CA ASP A 25 -2.02 -25.28 0.97
C ASP A 25 -1.23 -23.95 0.92
N ASN A 26 -0.48 -23.69 -0.16
CA ASN A 26 0.13 -22.39 -0.36
C ASN A 26 -0.94 -21.38 -0.78
N GLY A 27 -1.65 -20.81 0.21
CA GLY A 27 -2.51 -19.63 0.03
C GLY A 27 -1.77 -18.36 -0.40
N GLY A 28 -0.48 -18.46 -0.72
CA GLY A 28 0.34 -17.37 -1.22
C GLY A 28 0.25 -17.24 -2.73
N MET A 29 0.10 -16.01 -3.20
CA MET A 29 0.21 -15.66 -4.62
C MET A 29 1.63 -15.17 -4.91
N LEU A 30 2.32 -15.76 -5.89
CA LEU A 30 3.63 -15.27 -6.33
C LEU A 30 3.46 -13.93 -7.05
N VAL A 31 4.03 -12.87 -6.48
CA VAL A 31 3.93 -11.49 -7.02
C VAL A 31 5.20 -11.00 -7.71
N TRP A 32 6.34 -11.66 -7.48
CA TRP A 32 7.63 -11.30 -8.09
C TRP A 32 8.61 -12.47 -7.99
N SER A 33 9.47 -12.61 -9.01
CA SER A 33 10.66 -13.45 -8.94
C SER A 33 11.89 -12.69 -9.45
N PRO A 34 13.09 -12.90 -8.88
CA PRO A 34 14.32 -12.34 -9.41
C PRO A 34 14.54 -12.71 -10.88
N TYR A 35 15.05 -11.76 -11.67
CA TYR A 35 15.33 -11.96 -13.09
C TYR A 35 16.59 -11.19 -13.48
N HIS A 36 17.66 -11.91 -13.81
CA HIS A 36 18.99 -11.34 -13.99
C HIS A 36 19.31 -10.93 -15.44
N SER A 37 18.39 -11.17 -16.38
CA SER A 37 18.62 -10.85 -17.80
C SER A 37 18.30 -9.40 -18.16
N ILE A 38 17.65 -8.65 -17.27
CA ILE A 38 17.41 -7.21 -17.42
C ILE A 38 18.49 -6.46 -16.63
N PRO A 39 19.24 -5.55 -17.26
CA PRO A 39 20.12 -4.63 -16.54
C PRO A 39 19.33 -3.67 -15.65
N ASP A 40 19.82 -3.42 -14.44
CA ASP A 40 19.15 -2.54 -13.45
C ASP A 40 18.80 -1.16 -14.03
N ALA A 41 19.68 -0.56 -14.84
CA ALA A 41 19.43 0.73 -15.48
C ALA A 41 18.17 0.74 -16.39
N LYS A 42 17.91 -0.37 -17.11
CA LYS A 42 16.70 -0.50 -17.95
C LYS A 42 15.46 -0.72 -17.11
N LEU A 43 15.60 -1.43 -15.98
CA LEU A 43 14.51 -1.64 -15.04
C LEU A 43 14.10 -0.32 -14.37
N ASP A 44 15.08 0.49 -13.96
CA ASP A 44 14.85 1.81 -13.38
C ASP A 44 14.15 2.76 -14.37
N GLU A 45 14.59 2.76 -15.64
CA GLU A 45 13.93 3.53 -16.70
C GLU A 45 12.46 3.10 -16.89
N TYR A 46 12.19 1.79 -16.89
CA TYR A 46 10.84 1.26 -16.97
C TYR A 46 9.96 1.72 -15.78
N ILE A 47 10.48 1.65 -14.54
CA ILE A 47 9.77 2.09 -13.34
C ILE A 47 9.49 3.60 -13.40
N ALA A 48 10.46 4.40 -13.86
CA ALA A 48 10.28 5.84 -14.03
C ALA A 48 9.17 6.15 -15.03
N ILE A 49 9.15 5.50 -16.20
CA ILE A 49 8.09 5.65 -17.20
C ILE A 49 6.72 5.28 -16.64
N ALA A 50 6.60 4.13 -15.96
CA ALA A 50 5.35 3.69 -15.36
C ALA A 50 4.81 4.67 -14.32
N LYS A 51 5.71 5.24 -13.50
CA LYS A 51 5.34 6.21 -12.47
C LYS A 51 4.97 7.57 -13.03
N GLU A 52 5.79 8.12 -13.92
CA GLU A 52 5.65 9.49 -14.41
C GLU A 52 4.55 9.64 -15.46
N LYS A 53 4.43 8.67 -16.39
CA LYS A 53 3.45 8.74 -17.48
C LYS A 53 2.11 8.11 -17.13
N HIS A 54 2.11 7.10 -16.25
CA HIS A 54 0.92 6.29 -15.99
C HIS A 54 0.50 6.26 -14.52
N GLY A 55 1.20 6.95 -13.61
CA GLY A 55 0.80 7.07 -12.21
C GLY A 55 0.93 5.80 -11.38
N TYR A 56 1.66 4.78 -11.87
CA TYR A 56 1.89 3.54 -11.13
C TYR A 56 2.82 3.80 -9.94
N ASN A 57 2.59 3.08 -8.83
CA ASN A 57 3.61 2.93 -7.82
C ASN A 57 4.61 1.83 -8.21
N VAL A 58 5.74 1.75 -7.49
CA VAL A 58 6.82 0.80 -7.80
C VAL A 58 6.35 -0.65 -7.74
N GLU A 59 5.54 -1.01 -6.74
CA GLU A 59 5.04 -2.39 -6.57
C GLU A 59 4.11 -2.79 -7.72
N GLN A 60 3.23 -1.88 -8.15
CA GLN A 60 2.35 -2.10 -9.31
C GLN A 60 3.16 -2.24 -10.61
N ALA A 61 4.16 -1.38 -10.82
CA ALA A 61 5.00 -1.45 -12.01
C ALA A 61 5.78 -2.78 -12.08
N LEU A 62 6.33 -3.24 -10.96
CA LEU A 62 7.02 -4.53 -10.85
C LEU A 62 6.06 -5.71 -11.00
N GLY A 63 4.87 -5.65 -10.40
CA GLY A 63 3.84 -6.66 -10.57
C GLY A 63 3.40 -6.80 -12.03
N MET A 64 3.22 -5.68 -12.73
CA MET A 64 2.93 -5.65 -14.16
C MET A 64 4.07 -6.27 -14.98
N LEU A 65 5.31 -5.92 -14.67
CA LEU A 65 6.47 -6.49 -15.35
C LEU A 65 6.57 -8.01 -15.14
N PHE A 66 6.30 -8.48 -13.92
CA PHE A 66 6.27 -9.90 -13.60
C PHE A 66 5.15 -10.64 -14.35
N TRP A 67 3.96 -10.03 -14.44
CA TRP A 67 2.83 -10.56 -15.22
C TRP A 67 3.21 -10.80 -16.68
N HIS A 68 4.02 -9.91 -17.26
CA HIS A 68 4.57 -10.05 -18.61
C HIS A 68 5.86 -10.89 -18.70
N LYS A 69 6.16 -11.70 -17.67
CA LYS A 69 7.36 -12.57 -17.60
C LYS A 69 8.65 -11.78 -17.82
N HIS A 70 8.74 -10.60 -17.21
CA HIS A 70 9.88 -9.70 -17.31
C HIS A 70 10.14 -9.18 -18.75
N ASN A 71 9.11 -9.12 -19.60
CA ASN A 71 9.22 -8.47 -20.90
C ASN A 71 8.82 -6.98 -20.79
N ILE A 72 9.82 -6.09 -20.85
CA ILE A 72 9.63 -4.64 -20.71
C ILE A 72 8.70 -4.08 -21.79
N GLU A 73 8.90 -4.46 -23.06
CA GLU A 73 8.15 -3.89 -24.19
C GLU A 73 6.65 -4.22 -24.09
N LYS A 74 6.33 -5.48 -23.79
CA LYS A 74 4.94 -5.91 -23.57
C LYS A 74 4.32 -5.21 -22.38
N SER A 75 5.06 -5.10 -21.28
CA SER A 75 4.59 -4.42 -20.08
C SER A 75 4.30 -2.94 -20.35
N LEU A 76 5.20 -2.24 -21.03
CA LEU A 76 5.03 -0.84 -21.42
C LEU A 76 3.81 -0.61 -22.31
N ALA A 77 3.58 -1.50 -23.28
CA ALA A 77 2.43 -1.41 -24.18
C ALA A 77 1.09 -1.53 -23.44
N ASP A 78 1.05 -2.30 -22.35
CA ASP A 78 -0.16 -2.52 -21.56
C ASP A 78 -0.32 -1.58 -20.36
N LEU A 79 0.70 -0.80 -19.97
CA LEU A 79 0.58 0.19 -18.89
C LEU A 79 -0.63 1.14 -19.03
N PRO A 80 -0.95 1.70 -20.22
CA PRO A 80 -2.12 2.56 -20.37
C PRO A 80 -3.44 1.83 -20.08
N ASN A 81 -3.52 0.54 -20.41
CA ASN A 81 -4.74 -0.26 -20.30
C ASN A 81 -5.10 -0.60 -18.84
N PHE A 82 -4.11 -0.61 -17.95
CA PHE A 82 -4.28 -0.94 -16.53
C PHE A 82 -3.95 0.23 -15.59
N THR A 83 -4.00 1.47 -16.11
CA THR A 83 -3.72 2.69 -15.34
C THR A 83 -4.50 2.66 -14.02
N PRO A 84 -3.82 2.68 -12.86
CA PRO A 84 -4.50 2.61 -11.57
C PRO A 84 -5.45 3.78 -11.40
N PHE A 85 -6.65 3.52 -10.90
CA PHE A 85 -7.51 4.60 -10.44
C PHE A 85 -6.78 5.36 -9.33
N PRO A 86 -6.70 6.70 -9.41
CA PRO A 86 -6.11 7.50 -8.35
C PRO A 86 -6.81 7.18 -7.03
N ASP A 87 -6.07 7.08 -5.92
CA ASP A 87 -6.70 7.09 -4.60
C ASP A 87 -7.48 8.41 -4.46
N GLU A 88 -8.81 8.36 -4.62
CA GLU A 88 -9.70 9.52 -4.63
C GLU A 88 -9.77 10.18 -3.23
N TRP A 89 -8.81 11.06 -2.97
CA TRP A 89 -8.82 12.02 -1.87
C TRP A 89 -8.89 13.42 -2.43
N THR A 90 -10.07 14.01 -2.38
CA THR A 90 -10.29 15.39 -2.81
C THR A 90 -9.60 16.37 -1.86
N VAL A 91 -9.51 17.64 -2.24
CA VAL A 91 -8.96 18.67 -1.33
C VAL A 91 -9.85 18.80 -0.10
N GLU A 92 -11.17 18.70 -0.31
CA GLU A 92 -12.20 18.74 0.72
C GLU A 92 -12.05 17.57 1.72
N ASP A 93 -11.84 16.35 1.21
CA ASP A 93 -11.62 15.17 2.07
C ASP A 93 -10.41 15.35 2.99
N LYS A 94 -9.33 15.92 2.45
CA LYS A 94 -8.08 16.16 3.20
C LYS A 94 -8.29 17.19 4.30
N VAL A 95 -9.02 18.27 4.01
CA VAL A 95 -9.37 19.30 5.00
C VAL A 95 -10.27 18.72 6.09
N LEU A 96 -11.31 17.97 5.72
CA LEU A 96 -12.19 17.29 6.67
C LEU A 96 -11.44 16.30 7.54
N PHE A 97 -10.50 15.54 6.98
CA PHE A 97 -9.65 14.64 7.76
C PHE A 97 -8.78 15.40 8.76
N GLU A 98 -8.12 16.48 8.36
CA GLU A 98 -7.29 17.28 9.27
C GLU A 98 -8.10 17.88 10.41
N GLN A 99 -9.29 18.40 10.09
CA GLN A 99 -10.23 18.92 11.08
C GLN A 99 -10.70 17.83 12.05
N ALA A 100 -11.19 16.72 11.53
CA ALA A 100 -11.66 15.59 12.33
C ALA A 100 -10.54 15.01 13.21
N PHE A 101 -9.32 14.91 12.68
CA PHE A 101 -8.15 14.47 13.43
C PHE A 101 -7.76 15.45 14.54
N SER A 102 -7.90 16.77 14.31
CA SER A 102 -7.67 17.79 15.33
C SER A 102 -8.60 17.62 16.53
N PHE A 103 -9.88 17.34 16.29
CA PHE A 103 -10.88 17.17 17.36
C PHE A 103 -10.87 15.79 18.03
N HIS A 104 -10.58 14.73 17.28
CA HIS A 104 -10.78 13.35 17.73
C HIS A 104 -9.49 12.51 17.81
N GLY A 105 -8.35 13.08 17.42
CA GLY A 105 -7.08 12.36 17.40
C GLY A 105 -7.15 11.10 16.52
N LYS A 106 -6.58 9.98 16.99
CA LYS A 106 -6.56 8.71 16.25
C LYS A 106 -7.85 7.89 16.37
N SER A 107 -8.96 8.50 16.81
CA SER A 107 -10.25 7.82 16.86
C SER A 107 -10.85 7.75 15.44
N PHE A 108 -10.36 6.82 14.61
CA PHE A 108 -10.77 6.70 13.20
C PHE A 108 -12.28 6.47 13.00
N HIS A 109 -12.94 5.78 13.93
CA HIS A 109 -14.40 5.63 13.92
C HIS A 109 -15.14 6.98 14.09
N ARG A 110 -14.57 7.92 14.87
CA ARG A 110 -15.11 9.28 14.99
C ARG A 110 -14.77 10.14 13.78
N ILE A 111 -13.57 9.97 13.21
CA ILE A 111 -13.18 10.65 11.96
C ILE A 111 -14.11 10.25 10.82
N GLN A 112 -14.47 8.96 10.73
CA GLN A 112 -15.39 8.45 9.70
C GLN A 112 -16.77 9.10 9.77
N GLN A 113 -17.24 9.56 10.93
CA GLN A 113 -18.51 10.28 11.02
C GLN A 113 -18.50 11.61 10.23
N MET A 114 -17.32 12.20 10.03
CA MET A 114 -17.13 13.39 9.18
C MET A 114 -16.76 13.05 7.73
N LEU A 115 -16.44 11.78 7.45
CA LEU A 115 -16.04 11.25 6.14
C LEU A 115 -16.71 9.88 5.92
N PRO A 116 -18.05 9.83 5.78
CA PRO A 116 -18.81 8.59 5.79
C PRO A 116 -18.47 7.67 4.61
N ASP A 117 -18.08 8.25 3.47
CA ASP A 117 -17.71 7.52 2.25
C ASP A 117 -16.30 6.92 2.31
N LYS A 118 -15.49 7.29 3.32
CA LYS A 118 -14.15 6.76 3.51
C LYS A 118 -14.18 5.63 4.52
N THR A 119 -13.78 4.43 4.09
CA THR A 119 -13.66 3.28 4.99
C THR A 119 -12.58 3.49 6.04
N ILE A 120 -12.68 2.82 7.19
CA ILE A 120 -11.63 2.85 8.22
C ILE A 120 -10.26 2.50 7.64
N ALA A 121 -10.18 1.50 6.75
CA ALA A 121 -8.94 1.13 6.09
C ALA A 121 -8.36 2.27 5.25
N SER A 122 -9.19 2.98 4.48
CA SER A 122 -8.77 4.15 3.69
C SER A 122 -8.29 5.30 4.58
N LEU A 123 -9.00 5.58 5.67
CA LEU A 123 -8.61 6.61 6.65
C LEU A 123 -7.26 6.31 7.30
N VAL A 124 -7.02 5.05 7.68
CA VAL A 124 -5.76 4.61 8.27
C VAL A 124 -4.63 4.68 7.23
N LYS A 125 -4.86 4.21 5.99
CA LYS A 125 -3.90 4.32 4.88
C LYS A 125 -3.51 5.78 4.66
N TYR A 126 -4.49 6.67 4.56
CA TYR A 126 -4.27 8.11 4.37
C TYR A 126 -3.49 8.71 5.55
N TYR A 127 -3.84 8.38 6.79
CA TYR A 127 -3.11 8.87 7.98
C TYR A 127 -1.61 8.60 7.90
N TYR A 128 -1.19 7.39 7.53
CA TYR A 128 0.22 7.05 7.45
C TYR A 128 0.93 7.72 6.28
N SER A 129 0.26 7.93 5.15
CA SER A 129 0.78 8.71 4.03
C SER A 129 0.92 10.20 4.38
N TRP A 130 -0.12 10.80 4.95
CA TRP A 130 -0.16 12.21 5.38
C TRP A 130 0.81 12.52 6.53
N LYS A 131 0.92 11.63 7.53
CA LYS A 131 1.83 11.83 8.67
C LYS A 131 3.29 11.90 8.22
N LYS A 132 3.68 11.13 7.20
CA LYS A 132 5.06 11.14 6.66
C LYS A 132 5.42 12.49 6.03
N THR A 133 4.46 13.18 5.40
CA THR A 133 4.67 14.49 4.78
C THR A 133 4.47 15.66 5.77
N ARG A 134 3.91 15.39 6.95
CA ARG A 134 3.73 16.36 8.05
C ARG A 134 5.03 16.67 8.82
N SER A 135 6.12 16.98 8.12
CA SER A 135 7.29 17.62 8.76
C SER A 135 7.10 19.14 8.79
N ARG A 136 6.68 19.63 9.97
CA ARG A 136 6.85 20.98 10.56
C ARG A 136 5.96 22.18 10.24
N THR A 137 4.97 22.17 9.36
CA THR A 137 3.92 23.23 9.40
C THR A 137 2.60 22.73 8.82
N SER A 138 1.52 22.82 9.59
CA SER A 138 0.16 22.55 9.09
C SER A 138 -0.32 23.68 8.16
N LEU A 139 -1.32 23.41 7.31
CA LEU A 139 -1.96 24.45 6.50
C LEU A 139 -2.60 25.54 7.37
N MET A 140 -3.10 25.15 8.56
CA MET A 140 -3.57 26.07 9.60
C MET A 140 -2.44 27.01 10.08
N ASP A 141 -1.23 26.49 10.32
CA ASP A 141 -0.07 27.31 10.70
C ASP A 141 0.31 28.31 9.60
N ARG A 142 0.13 27.95 8.32
CA ARG A 142 0.39 28.86 7.19
C ARG A 142 -0.65 29.97 7.06
N GLN A 143 -1.93 29.67 7.28
CA GLN A 143 -3.00 30.67 7.24
C GLN A 143 -2.92 31.62 8.45
N ALA A 144 -2.63 31.10 9.64
CA ALA A 144 -2.42 31.90 10.84
C ALA A 144 -1.28 32.93 10.68
N ARG A 145 -0.19 32.57 9.98
CA ARG A 145 0.91 33.49 9.66
C ARG A 145 0.56 34.56 8.63
N LYS A 146 -0.37 34.29 7.72
CA LYS A 146 -0.85 35.28 6.73
C LYS A 146 -1.78 36.33 7.34
N LEU A 147 -2.48 36.00 8.43
CA LEU A 147 -3.35 36.92 9.16
C LEU A 147 -2.60 37.74 10.23
N ALA A 148 -1.35 37.37 10.52
CA ALA A 148 -0.48 38.03 11.49
C ALA A 148 0.51 39.04 10.87
N ASN A 149 0.42 39.29 9.56
CA ASN A 149 1.17 40.30 8.82
C ASN A 149 0.23 41.35 8.24
#